data_AF-B3RJH4-F1
#
_entry.id   AF-B3RJH4-F1
#
_cell.length_a   1.000
_cell.length_b   1.000
_cell.length_c   1.000
_cell.angle_alpha   90.00
_cell.angle_beta   90.00
_cell.angle_gamma   90.00
#
_symmetry.space_group_name_H-M   'P 1'
#
loop_
_entity.id
_entity.type
_entity.pdbx_description
1 polymer ?
#
loop_
_entity_poly.entity_id
_entity_poly.type
_entity_poly.pdbx_seq_one_letter_code
_entity_poly.pdbx_strand_id
1 'polypeptide(L)'
;MAYQEKESQIAGLYDLKQTLGKGHFSVVKLAKHAFTGEEVAVKVIDKTKLDDVSKSHLYEEVRCMQLVQHPNIVRLYHVIETQTKLYLVLELGKGGDLYDYLLKHDNGLPEDEARYYFRQIVLGIAYCHRLHVVHRDLKPENVVFFENFSTVKLTDFGFSNRFMPGQMLSTSCGSLAYSAPEILLGDAYDAPKVDIWSLGVILYMLATGQPPFMEANDSETLSMIMDCKYNLPPQLSSSCNE
;
A
#
# COMPACT_ATOMS: atom_id res chain seq x y z
N MET A 1 12.89 35.72 19.88
CA MET A 1 12.89 34.66 18.85
C MET A 1 12.24 33.39 19.41
N ALA A 2 10.93 33.38 19.71
CA ALA A 2 10.29 32.26 20.40
C ALA A 2 8.82 32.05 20.01
N TYR A 3 8.48 32.15 18.72
CA TYR A 3 7.09 32.02 18.24
C TYR A 3 6.94 31.15 16.98
N GLN A 4 7.92 30.29 16.64
CA GLN A 4 7.84 29.43 15.44
C GLN A 4 7.78 27.92 15.71
N GLU A 5 7.78 27.46 16.97
CA GLU A 5 7.94 26.00 17.27
C GLU A 5 6.65 25.22 17.59
N LYS A 6 5.46 25.85 17.60
CA LYS A 6 4.24 25.16 18.07
C LYS A 6 3.40 24.43 17.02
N GLU A 7 3.69 24.55 15.72
CA GLU A 7 2.90 23.87 14.67
C GLU A 7 3.45 22.50 14.25
N SER A 8 4.67 22.14 14.65
CA SER A 8 5.28 20.84 14.32
C SER A 8 4.92 19.73 15.32
N GLN A 9 4.43 20.08 16.51
CA GLN A 9 4.10 19.10 17.54
C GLN A 9 2.66 18.63 17.47
N ILE A 10 2.45 17.31 17.38
CA ILE A 10 1.12 16.71 17.48
C ILE A 10 0.89 16.32 18.93
N ALA A 11 -0.08 16.98 19.57
CA ALA A 11 -0.52 16.72 20.95
C ALA A 11 0.63 16.73 21.99
N GLY A 12 1.76 17.38 21.69
CA GLY A 12 2.97 17.34 22.53
C GLY A 12 3.69 15.98 22.59
N LEU A 13 3.25 14.99 21.80
CA LEU A 13 3.78 13.63 21.81
C LEU A 13 4.76 13.35 20.66
N TYR A 14 4.53 13.97 19.50
CA TYR A 14 5.33 13.72 18.29
C TYR A 14 5.77 15.01 17.63
N ASP A 15 7.07 15.11 17.36
CA ASP A 15 7.67 16.19 16.57
C ASP A 15 7.66 15.82 15.09
N LEU A 16 6.76 16.42 14.31
CA LEU A 16 6.72 16.26 12.85
C LEU A 16 7.98 16.86 12.21
N LYS A 17 8.53 16.13 11.24
CA LYS A 17 9.71 16.49 10.46
C LYS A 17 9.35 16.58 8.97
N GLN A 18 10.25 16.15 8.09
CA GLN A 18 10.06 16.21 6.63
C GLN A 18 8.90 15.33 6.15
N THR A 19 8.40 15.66 4.97
CA THR A 19 7.39 14.86 4.27
C THR A 19 8.04 13.65 3.63
N LEU A 20 7.46 12.46 3.83
CA LEU A 20 7.87 11.21 3.20
C LEU A 20 7.04 10.92 1.94
N GLY A 21 5.76 11.30 1.94
CA GLY A 21 4.87 11.10 0.79
C GLY A 21 3.65 12.01 0.84
N LYS A 22 3.01 12.23 -0.32
CA LYS A 22 1.79 13.02 -0.46
C LYS A 22 0.75 12.24 -1.24
N GLY A 23 -0.44 12.11 -0.68
CA GLY A 23 -1.63 11.61 -1.37
C GLY A 23 -2.63 12.75 -1.64
N HIS A 24 -3.77 12.40 -2.22
CA HIS A 24 -4.80 13.37 -2.60
C HIS A 24 -5.40 14.12 -1.38
N PHE A 25 -5.71 13.40 -0.31
CA PHE A 25 -6.29 13.95 0.93
C PHE A 25 -5.39 13.78 2.16
N SER A 26 -4.17 13.28 1.97
CA SER A 26 -3.28 12.96 3.07
C SER A 26 -1.82 13.30 2.77
N VAL A 27 -1.04 13.47 3.83
CA VAL A 27 0.42 13.63 3.75
C VAL A 27 1.06 12.74 4.79
N VAL A 28 2.09 12.00 4.39
CA VAL A 28 2.87 11.16 5.29
C VAL A 28 4.14 11.94 5.66
N LYS A 29 4.42 12.06 6.96
CA LYS A 29 5.59 12.77 7.48
C LYS A 29 6.41 11.85 8.38
N LEU A 30 7.73 12.04 8.37
CA LEU A 30 8.57 11.54 9.44
C LEU A 30 8.18 12.29 10.72
N ALA A 31 8.11 11.59 11.85
CA ALA A 31 8.04 12.21 13.15
C ALA A 31 8.92 11.49 14.16
N LYS A 32 9.24 12.18 15.25
CA LYS A 32 9.98 11.62 16.39
C LYS A 32 9.12 11.69 17.63
N HIS A 33 8.98 10.59 18.37
CA HIS A 33 8.29 10.59 19.65
C HIS A 33 9.10 11.39 20.67
N ALA A 34 8.46 12.38 21.30
CA ALA A 34 9.14 13.40 22.10
C ALA A 34 9.89 12.82 23.31
N PHE A 35 9.39 11.73 23.90
CA PHE A 35 9.95 11.14 25.12
C PHE A 35 10.94 10.00 24.86
N THR A 36 10.64 9.12 23.90
CA THR A 36 11.49 7.95 23.61
C THR A 36 12.53 8.23 22.54
N GLY A 37 12.32 9.29 21.74
CA GLY A 37 13.14 9.59 20.58
C GLY A 37 12.96 8.62 19.41
N GLU A 38 11.98 7.71 19.48
CA GLU A 38 11.69 6.75 18.43
C GLU A 38 11.14 7.46 17.17
N GLU A 39 11.59 7.03 16.00
CA GLU A 39 11.13 7.57 14.72
C GLU A 39 9.93 6.77 14.20
N VAL A 40 8.93 7.50 13.71
CA VAL A 40 7.65 6.96 13.24
C VAL A 40 7.22 7.64 11.94
N ALA A 41 6.35 6.99 11.18
CA ALA A 41 5.65 7.62 10.07
C ALA A 41 4.30 8.14 10.57
N VAL A 42 3.93 9.37 10.23
CA VAL A 42 2.63 9.95 10.59
C VAL A 42 1.86 10.29 9.33
N LYS A 43 0.78 9.55 9.07
CA LYS A 43 -0.18 9.87 8.01
C LYS A 43 -1.18 10.89 8.55
N VAL A 44 -1.15 12.09 7.99
CA VAL A 44 -2.02 13.22 8.34
C VAL A 44 -3.12 13.31 7.29
N ILE A 45 -4.38 13.14 7.71
CA ILE A 45 -5.56 13.18 6.86
C ILE A 45 -6.37 14.44 7.18
N ASP A 46 -6.75 15.20 6.16
CA ASP A 46 -7.57 16.40 6.31
C ASP A 46 -9.06 16.04 6.23
N LYS A 47 -9.75 16.03 7.37
CA LYS A 47 -11.17 15.67 7.47
C LYS A 47 -12.09 16.68 6.81
N THR A 48 -11.63 17.91 6.59
CA THR A 48 -12.46 18.97 5.99
C THR A 48 -12.65 18.78 4.49
N LYS A 49 -11.80 17.96 3.86
CA LYS A 49 -11.88 17.61 2.44
C LYS A 49 -12.75 16.37 2.17
N LEU A 50 -13.30 15.77 3.22
CA LEU A 50 -14.11 14.55 3.14
C LEU A 50 -15.58 14.88 3.41
N ASP A 51 -16.47 14.26 2.64
CA ASP A 51 -17.90 14.23 2.97
C ASP A 51 -18.18 13.28 4.14
N ASP A 52 -19.40 13.28 4.66
CA ASP A 52 -19.74 12.51 5.87
C ASP A 52 -19.71 10.99 5.64
N VAL A 53 -19.98 10.54 4.41
CA VAL A 53 -19.86 9.13 4.02
C VAL A 53 -18.39 8.70 4.04
N SER A 54 -17.51 9.48 3.42
CA SER A 54 -16.07 9.22 3.39
C SER A 54 -15.44 9.28 4.78
N LYS A 55 -15.90 10.19 5.66
CA LYS A 55 -15.50 10.19 7.07
C LYS A 55 -15.91 8.90 7.77
N SER A 56 -17.14 8.43 7.58
CA SER A 56 -17.61 7.18 8.18
C SER A 56 -16.73 5.99 7.77
N HIS A 57 -16.45 5.86 6.47
CA HIS A 57 -15.55 4.83 5.95
C HIS A 57 -14.13 4.95 6.53
N LEU A 58 -13.59 6.17 6.64
CA LEU A 58 -12.28 6.41 7.25
C LEU A 58 -12.21 5.90 8.70
N TYR A 59 -13.23 6.15 9.53
CA TYR A 59 -13.23 5.65 10.92
C TYR A 59 -13.37 4.13 10.99
N GLU A 60 -14.12 3.51 10.07
CA GLU A 60 -14.19 2.06 9.97
C GLU A 60 -12.86 1.43 9.56
N GLU A 61 -12.16 2.05 8.61
CA GLU A 61 -10.81 1.65 8.20
C GLU A 61 -9.84 1.71 9.38
N VAL A 62 -9.83 2.81 10.13
CA VAL A 62 -8.97 2.99 11.30
C VAL A 62 -9.24 1.92 12.36
N ARG A 63 -10.52 1.58 12.61
CA ARG A 63 -10.87 0.48 13.52
C ARG A 63 -10.35 -0.86 13.02
N CYS A 64 -10.37 -1.11 11.71
CA CYS A 64 -9.80 -2.32 11.14
C CYS A 64 -8.29 -2.37 11.32
N MET A 65 -7.57 -1.28 11.00
CA MET A 65 -6.12 -1.17 11.18
C MET A 65 -5.69 -1.43 12.63
N GLN A 66 -6.48 -1.00 13.62
CA GLN A 66 -6.19 -1.26 15.04
C GLN A 66 -6.24 -2.76 15.39
N LEU A 67 -7.00 -3.56 14.66
CA LEU A 67 -7.12 -5.02 14.87
C LEU A 67 -6.07 -5.82 14.10
N VAL A 68 -5.48 -5.23 13.07
CA VAL A 68 -4.53 -5.90 12.18
C VAL A 68 -3.14 -5.91 12.83
N GLN A 69 -2.68 -7.11 13.21
CA GLN A 69 -1.36 -7.32 13.78
C GLN A 69 -0.68 -8.51 13.10
N HIS A 70 0.25 -8.19 12.20
CA HIS A 70 0.98 -9.19 11.42
C HIS A 70 2.40 -8.70 11.14
N PRO A 71 3.43 -9.58 11.13
CA PRO A 71 4.82 -9.18 10.86
C PRO A 71 5.01 -8.50 9.50
N ASN A 72 4.16 -8.80 8.51
CA ASN A 72 4.21 -8.22 7.16
C ASN A 72 3.19 -7.11 6.91
N ILE A 73 2.68 -6.48 7.97
CA ILE A 73 1.78 -5.33 7.88
C ILE A 73 2.30 -4.23 8.80
N VAL A 74 2.36 -3.00 8.29
CA VAL A 74 2.79 -1.83 9.08
C VAL A 74 1.85 -1.65 10.27
N ARG A 75 2.44 -1.58 11.46
CA ARG A 75 1.67 -1.44 12.70
C ARG A 75 1.18 -0.01 12.89
N LEU A 76 -0.10 0.12 13.28
CA LEU A 76 -0.66 1.35 13.81
C LEU A 76 -0.39 1.43 15.32
N TYR A 77 0.39 2.41 15.75
CA TYR A 77 0.70 2.65 17.17
C TYR A 77 -0.37 3.49 17.86
N HIS A 78 -0.69 4.65 17.28
CA HIS A 78 -1.64 5.60 17.87
C HIS A 78 -2.49 6.27 16.80
N VAL A 79 -3.69 6.65 17.22
CA VAL A 79 -4.59 7.52 16.46
C VAL A 79 -4.76 8.79 17.28
N ILE A 80 -4.43 9.93 16.69
CA ILE A 80 -4.63 11.24 17.32
C ILE A 80 -5.62 12.00 16.45
N GLU A 81 -6.69 12.49 17.06
CA GLU A 81 -7.76 13.17 16.36
C GLU A 81 -7.88 14.63 16.83
N THR A 82 -8.04 15.53 15.86
CA THR A 82 -8.42 16.93 16.12
C THR A 82 -9.73 17.23 15.39
N GLN A 83 -10.26 18.45 15.53
CA GLN A 83 -11.50 18.82 14.85
C GLN A 83 -11.38 18.71 13.31
N THR A 84 -10.23 19.06 12.74
CA THR A 84 -10.02 19.15 11.29
C THR A 84 -9.13 18.05 10.72
N LYS A 85 -8.35 17.34 11.54
CA LYS A 85 -7.36 16.37 11.07
C LYS A 85 -7.43 15.06 11.85
N LEU A 86 -7.01 13.99 11.18
CA LEU A 86 -6.74 12.69 11.78
C LEU A 86 -5.27 12.33 11.55
N TYR A 87 -4.59 11.89 12.59
CA TYR A 87 -3.17 11.53 12.56
C TYR A 87 -3.03 10.05 12.91
N LEU A 88 -2.55 9.27 11.96
CA LEU A 88 -2.25 7.85 12.15
C LEU A 88 -0.74 7.71 12.36
N VAL A 89 -0.34 7.31 13.56
CA VAL A 89 1.06 7.07 13.93
C VAL A 89 1.41 5.62 13.61
N LEU A 90 2.28 5.43 12.64
CA LEU A 90 2.60 4.16 12.02
C LEU A 90 4.07 3.79 12.26
N GLU A 91 4.34 2.49 12.23
CA GLU A 91 5.69 1.95 12.15
C GLU A 91 6.43 2.52 10.92
N LEU A 92 7.69 2.91 11.10
CA LEU A 92 8.51 3.49 10.03
C LEU A 92 9.48 2.46 9.46
N GLY A 93 9.31 2.13 8.18
CA GLY A 93 10.32 1.39 7.41
C GLY A 93 11.40 2.32 6.88
N LYS A 94 12.66 1.96 7.13
CA LYS A 94 13.83 2.76 6.70
C LYS A 94 14.49 2.25 5.41
N GLY A 95 14.04 1.10 4.89
CA GLY A 95 14.65 0.47 3.71
C GLY A 95 14.14 1.00 2.37
N GLY A 96 13.21 1.96 2.36
CA GLY A 96 12.51 2.39 1.14
C GLY A 96 11.40 1.42 0.74
N ASP A 97 10.77 1.68 -0.40
CA ASP A 97 9.73 0.83 -0.97
C ASP A 97 10.26 -0.16 -2.02
N LEU A 98 9.42 -1.12 -2.39
CA LEU A 98 9.74 -2.15 -3.37
C LEU A 98 9.89 -1.58 -4.78
N TYR A 99 9.20 -0.49 -5.10
CA TYR A 99 9.30 0.14 -6.42
C TYR A 99 10.72 0.67 -6.65
N ASP A 100 11.22 1.52 -5.75
CA ASP A 100 12.58 2.07 -5.81
C ASP A 100 13.67 0.98 -5.73
N TYR A 101 13.37 -0.14 -5.08
CA TYR A 101 14.26 -1.29 -5.06
C TYR A 101 14.31 -2.01 -6.40
N LEU A 102 13.16 -2.22 -7.06
CA LEU A 102 13.08 -2.86 -8.39
C LEU A 102 13.67 -1.98 -9.50
N LEU A 103 13.60 -0.64 -9.39
CA LEU A 103 14.29 0.28 -10.31
C LEU A 103 15.82 0.10 -10.33
N LYS A 104 16.39 -0.61 -9.36
CA LYS A 104 17.83 -0.94 -9.31
C LYS A 104 18.13 -2.34 -9.86
N HIS A 105 17.08 -3.09 -10.25
CA HIS A 105 17.14 -4.48 -10.68
C HIS A 105 16.36 -4.64 -11.99
N ASP A 106 16.88 -4.04 -13.07
CA ASP A 106 16.19 -3.97 -14.38
C ASP A 106 15.78 -5.33 -14.97
N ASN A 107 16.46 -6.42 -14.56
CA ASN A 107 16.19 -7.79 -15.00
C ASN A 107 15.43 -8.64 -13.95
N GLY A 108 14.88 -8.00 -12.92
CA GLY A 108 14.25 -8.66 -11.79
C GLY A 108 15.24 -9.19 -10.76
N LEU A 109 14.69 -9.83 -9.74
CA LEU A 109 15.42 -10.47 -8.67
C LEU A 109 15.64 -11.95 -8.99
N PRO A 110 16.69 -12.59 -8.41
CA PRO A 110 16.78 -14.04 -8.39
C PRO A 110 15.49 -14.66 -7.84
N GLU A 111 14.99 -15.74 -8.44
CA GLU A 111 13.70 -16.33 -8.06
C GLU A 111 13.61 -16.71 -6.57
N ASP A 112 14.72 -17.11 -5.95
CA ASP A 112 14.75 -17.41 -4.52
C ASP A 112 14.49 -16.17 -3.66
N GLU A 113 15.03 -15.02 -4.07
CA GLU A 113 14.81 -13.74 -3.40
C GLU A 113 13.42 -13.17 -3.70
N ALA A 114 12.97 -13.25 -4.97
CA ALA A 114 11.60 -12.92 -5.36
C ALA A 114 10.59 -13.73 -4.53
N ARG A 115 10.79 -15.05 -4.41
CA ARG A 115 9.95 -15.95 -3.60
C ARG A 115 9.98 -15.56 -2.13
N TYR A 116 11.14 -15.18 -1.60
CA TYR A 116 11.29 -14.77 -0.21
C TYR A 116 10.42 -13.54 0.13
N TYR A 117 10.49 -12.49 -0.68
CA TYR A 117 9.65 -11.30 -0.48
C TYR A 117 8.19 -11.56 -0.82
N PHE A 118 7.91 -12.24 -1.94
CA PHE A 118 6.54 -12.52 -2.37
C PHE A 118 5.77 -13.33 -1.32
N ARG A 119 6.41 -14.33 -0.69
CA ARG A 119 5.82 -15.08 0.41
C ARG A 119 5.36 -14.18 1.56
N GLN A 120 6.17 -13.18 1.93
CA GLN A 120 5.83 -12.24 3.00
C GLN A 120 4.62 -11.36 2.64
N ILE A 121 4.59 -10.86 1.40
CA ILE A 121 3.49 -10.05 0.86
C ILE A 121 2.18 -10.87 0.88
N VAL A 122 2.23 -12.09 0.34
CA VAL A 122 1.08 -13.01 0.31
C VAL A 122 0.59 -13.35 1.71
N LEU A 123 1.50 -13.58 2.67
CA LEU A 123 1.11 -13.84 4.07
C LEU A 123 0.39 -12.63 4.69
N GLY A 124 0.84 -11.40 4.41
CA GLY A 124 0.18 -10.17 4.83
C GLY A 124 -1.23 -10.03 4.23
N ILE A 125 -1.37 -10.18 2.92
CA ILE A 125 -2.68 -10.11 2.24
C ILE A 125 -3.63 -11.21 2.72
N ALA A 126 -3.16 -12.46 2.81
CA ALA A 126 -3.98 -13.56 3.29
C ALA A 126 -4.46 -13.34 4.73
N TYR A 127 -3.64 -12.72 5.59
CA TYR A 127 -4.07 -12.32 6.93
C TYR A 127 -5.18 -11.26 6.88
N CYS A 128 -5.04 -10.21 6.08
CA CYS A 128 -6.07 -9.19 5.89
C CYS A 128 -7.39 -9.78 5.38
N HIS A 129 -7.33 -10.64 4.35
CA HIS A 129 -8.51 -11.25 3.75
C HIS A 129 -9.28 -12.11 4.76
N ARG A 130 -8.60 -12.84 5.66
CA ARG A 130 -9.25 -13.58 6.76
C ARG A 130 -9.98 -12.67 7.75
N LEU A 131 -9.53 -11.43 7.89
CA LEU A 131 -10.19 -10.40 8.70
C LEU A 131 -11.23 -9.59 7.93
N HIS A 132 -11.55 -10.00 6.70
CA HIS A 132 -12.47 -9.31 5.80
C HIS A 132 -12.02 -7.90 5.39
N VAL A 133 -10.70 -7.69 5.36
CA VAL A 133 -10.04 -6.45 4.92
C VAL A 133 -9.38 -6.70 3.58
N VAL A 134 -9.60 -5.81 2.60
CA VAL A 134 -9.01 -5.86 1.25
C VAL A 134 -8.17 -4.61 1.04
N HIS A 135 -7.01 -4.73 0.40
CA HIS A 135 -6.09 -3.61 0.20
C HIS A 135 -6.53 -2.67 -0.93
N ARG A 136 -6.87 -3.21 -2.11
CA ARG A 136 -7.37 -2.54 -3.33
C ARG A 136 -6.44 -1.58 -4.06
N ASP A 137 -5.40 -1.10 -3.41
CA ASP A 137 -4.32 -0.32 -4.05
C ASP A 137 -2.98 -1.02 -3.85
N LEU A 138 -2.94 -2.35 -3.99
CA LEU A 138 -1.71 -3.11 -3.79
C LEU A 138 -0.76 -2.86 -4.98
N LYS A 139 0.41 -2.31 -4.68
CA LYS A 139 1.45 -1.95 -5.66
C LYS A 139 2.83 -1.92 -4.98
N PRO A 140 3.94 -1.98 -5.73
CA PRO A 140 5.29 -1.97 -5.14
C PRO A 140 5.57 -0.79 -4.22
N GLU A 141 5.01 0.39 -4.48
CA GLU A 141 5.14 1.59 -3.63
C GLU A 141 4.54 1.40 -2.23
N ASN A 142 3.57 0.49 -2.10
CA ASN A 142 2.90 0.16 -0.85
C ASN A 142 3.53 -1.05 -0.12
N VAL A 143 4.68 -1.54 -0.60
CA VAL A 143 5.48 -2.59 0.05
C VAL A 143 6.79 -1.96 0.52
N VAL A 144 6.99 -1.86 1.84
CA VAL A 144 8.13 -1.14 2.43
C VAL A 144 9.09 -2.11 3.11
N PHE A 145 10.40 -1.87 2.97
CA PHE A 145 11.44 -2.66 3.60
C PHE A 145 11.76 -2.22 5.03
N PHE A 146 11.94 -3.22 5.88
CA PHE A 146 12.29 -3.15 7.29
C PHE A 146 13.55 -3.98 7.56
N GLU A 147 14.18 -3.75 8.73
CA GLU A 147 15.23 -4.62 9.27
C GLU A 147 16.36 -4.92 8.26
N ASN A 148 16.92 -3.87 7.63
CA ASN A 148 17.96 -4.00 6.60
C ASN A 148 17.57 -4.96 5.46
N PHE A 149 16.38 -4.75 4.88
CA PHE A 149 15.83 -5.53 3.76
C PHE A 149 15.44 -6.98 4.12
N SER A 150 15.53 -7.42 5.37
CA SER A 150 15.13 -8.79 5.72
C SER A 150 13.61 -8.98 5.78
N THR A 151 12.84 -7.91 6.01
CA THR A 151 11.38 -7.97 6.18
C THR A 151 10.70 -6.96 5.26
N VAL A 152 9.63 -7.37 4.57
CA VAL A 152 8.71 -6.44 3.88
C VAL A 152 7.39 -6.33 4.62
N LYS A 153 6.84 -5.11 4.66
CA LYS A 153 5.53 -4.84 5.24
C LYS A 153 4.66 -4.02 4.31
N LEU A 154 3.38 -4.37 4.27
CA LEU A 154 2.35 -3.64 3.55
C LEU A 154 1.98 -2.35 4.30
N THR A 155 1.89 -1.25 3.57
CA THR A 155 1.46 0.07 4.08
C THR A 155 0.27 0.59 3.28
N ASP A 156 -0.26 1.73 3.71
CA ASP A 156 -1.27 2.50 3.00
C ASP A 156 -2.55 1.74 2.62
N PHE A 157 -3.17 1.11 3.63
CA PHE A 157 -4.52 0.56 3.57
C PHE A 157 -5.63 1.62 3.36
N GLY A 158 -5.26 2.83 2.91
CA GLY A 158 -6.03 4.07 2.78
C GLY A 158 -7.29 4.05 1.92
N PHE A 159 -7.61 2.89 1.34
CA PHE A 159 -8.80 2.62 0.53
C PHE A 159 -9.40 1.24 0.86
N SER A 160 -9.07 0.68 2.02
CA SER A 160 -9.55 -0.63 2.44
C SER A 160 -10.99 -0.53 2.94
N ASN A 161 -11.92 -0.89 2.07
CA ASN A 161 -13.31 -1.11 2.45
C ASN A 161 -13.43 -2.56 2.98
N ARG A 162 -14.11 -2.73 4.13
CA ARG A 162 -14.60 -4.06 4.54
C ARG A 162 -15.42 -4.64 3.41
N PHE A 163 -15.14 -5.88 3.05
CA PHE A 163 -16.04 -6.63 2.19
C PHE A 163 -16.90 -7.52 3.06
N MET A 164 -18.18 -7.63 2.71
CA MET A 164 -19.03 -8.70 3.21
C MET A 164 -18.97 -9.85 2.20
N PRO A 165 -18.67 -11.10 2.62
CA PRO A 165 -18.71 -12.23 1.71
C PRO A 165 -20.05 -12.29 0.96
N GLY A 166 -19.99 -12.31 -0.37
CA GLY A 166 -21.17 -12.30 -1.25
C GLY A 166 -21.68 -10.90 -1.68
N GLN A 167 -21.05 -9.80 -1.22
CA GLN A 167 -21.32 -8.46 -1.73
C GLN A 167 -20.22 -7.99 -2.69
N MET A 168 -20.64 -7.40 -3.80
CA MET A 168 -19.74 -6.80 -4.79
C MET A 168 -19.56 -5.30 -4.52
N LEU A 169 -18.43 -4.74 -4.96
CA LEU A 169 -18.11 -3.32 -4.84
C LEU A 169 -18.01 -2.67 -6.22
N SER A 170 -18.23 -1.37 -6.32
CA SER A 170 -18.29 -0.65 -7.61
C SER A 170 -17.39 0.60 -7.66
N THR A 171 -16.47 0.77 -6.71
CA THR A 171 -15.58 1.94 -6.65
C THR A 171 -14.32 1.70 -7.45
N SER A 172 -14.02 2.58 -8.41
CA SER A 172 -12.74 2.61 -9.14
C SER A 172 -11.64 3.24 -8.28
N CYS A 173 -10.57 2.50 -8.02
CA CYS A 173 -9.37 2.94 -7.31
C CYS A 173 -8.13 2.20 -7.82
N GLY A 174 -6.94 2.76 -7.61
CA GLY A 174 -5.66 2.15 -8.00
C GLY A 174 -4.98 2.79 -9.22
N SER A 175 -3.69 2.51 -9.39
CA SER A 175 -2.90 2.92 -10.56
C SER A 175 -3.10 1.93 -11.72
N LEU A 176 -3.32 2.43 -12.95
CA LEU A 176 -3.70 1.64 -14.14
C LEU A 176 -2.92 0.33 -14.30
N ALA A 177 -1.60 0.37 -14.16
CA ALA A 177 -0.70 -0.78 -14.38
C ALA A 177 -0.90 -1.95 -13.39
N TYR A 178 -1.57 -1.72 -12.26
CA TYR A 178 -1.75 -2.70 -11.18
C TYR A 178 -3.22 -3.07 -10.94
N SER A 179 -4.14 -2.38 -11.61
CA SER A 179 -5.58 -2.54 -11.44
C SER A 179 -6.11 -3.74 -12.22
N ALA A 180 -6.99 -4.51 -11.60
CA ALA A 180 -7.69 -5.62 -12.24
C ALA A 180 -8.66 -5.12 -13.33
N PRO A 181 -8.88 -5.88 -14.41
CA PRO A 181 -9.72 -5.45 -15.54
C PRO A 181 -11.16 -5.08 -15.13
N GLU A 182 -11.74 -5.78 -14.16
CA GLU A 182 -13.08 -5.49 -13.63
C GLU A 182 -13.17 -4.13 -12.92
N ILE A 183 -12.07 -3.64 -12.32
CA ILE A 183 -12.01 -2.29 -11.74
C ILE A 183 -12.04 -1.23 -12.85
N LEU A 184 -11.36 -1.50 -13.96
CA LEU A 184 -11.24 -0.60 -15.10
C LEU A 184 -12.54 -0.53 -15.92
N LEU A 185 -13.29 -1.64 -15.97
CA LEU A 185 -14.63 -1.69 -16.57
C LEU A 185 -15.72 -1.04 -15.69
N GLY A 186 -15.43 -0.78 -14.41
CA GLY A 186 -16.41 -0.25 -13.46
C GLY A 186 -17.46 -1.29 -13.03
N ASP A 187 -17.16 -2.57 -13.22
CA ASP A 187 -18.04 -3.67 -12.87
C ASP A 187 -18.11 -3.87 -11.35
N ALA A 188 -19.18 -4.51 -10.90
CA ALA A 188 -19.28 -4.96 -9.53
C ALA A 188 -18.32 -6.15 -9.32
N TYR A 189 -17.38 -6.05 -8.39
CA TYR A 189 -16.29 -7.03 -8.25
C TYR A 189 -16.21 -7.71 -6.87
N ASP A 190 -15.61 -8.90 -6.87
CA ASP A 190 -15.26 -9.65 -5.66
C ASP A 190 -13.95 -9.10 -5.08
N ALA A 191 -14.06 -8.35 -3.98
CA ALA A 191 -12.98 -7.52 -3.45
C ALA A 191 -11.62 -8.23 -3.31
N PRO A 192 -11.54 -9.44 -2.71
CA PRO A 192 -10.27 -10.12 -2.53
C PRO A 192 -9.57 -10.49 -3.85
N LYS A 193 -10.32 -10.74 -4.93
CA LYS A 193 -9.74 -11.13 -6.23
C LYS A 193 -8.93 -10.02 -6.87
N VAL A 194 -9.28 -8.76 -6.60
CA VAL A 194 -8.53 -7.60 -7.07
C VAL A 194 -7.13 -7.57 -6.46
N ASP A 195 -7.01 -7.87 -5.16
CA ASP A 195 -5.69 -8.01 -4.53
C ASP A 195 -4.89 -9.19 -5.12
N ILE A 196 -5.56 -10.29 -5.52
CA ILE A 196 -4.90 -11.43 -6.18
C ILE A 196 -4.32 -11.02 -7.55
N TRP A 197 -5.05 -10.23 -8.33
CA TRP A 197 -4.53 -9.67 -9.58
C TRP A 197 -3.27 -8.83 -9.33
N SER A 198 -3.35 -7.88 -8.39
CA SER A 198 -2.20 -7.04 -8.05
C SER A 198 -1.01 -7.83 -7.50
N LEU A 199 -1.25 -8.92 -6.77
CA LEU A 199 -0.19 -9.86 -6.37
C LEU A 199 0.49 -10.51 -7.58
N GLY A 200 -0.25 -10.89 -8.62
CA GLY A 200 0.31 -11.40 -9.87
C GLY A 200 1.20 -10.36 -10.57
N VAL A 201 0.76 -9.10 -10.62
CA VAL A 201 1.56 -7.99 -11.15
C VAL A 201 2.86 -7.80 -10.35
N ILE A 202 2.79 -7.81 -9.02
CA ILE A 202 3.98 -7.70 -8.16
C ILE A 202 4.93 -8.88 -8.35
N LEU A 203 4.42 -10.11 -8.44
CA LEU A 203 5.25 -11.30 -8.68
C LEU A 203 5.99 -11.19 -10.01
N TYR A 204 5.29 -10.79 -11.08
CA TYR A 204 5.90 -10.58 -12.38
C TYR A 204 7.01 -9.52 -12.31
N MET A 205 6.77 -8.40 -11.62
CA MET A 205 7.78 -7.36 -11.44
C MET A 205 8.97 -7.82 -10.60
N LEU A 206 8.74 -8.60 -9.54
CA LEU A 206 9.82 -9.21 -8.76
C LEU A 206 10.70 -10.13 -9.63
N ALA A 207 10.09 -10.88 -10.56
CA ALA A 207 10.79 -11.84 -11.41
C ALA A 207 11.47 -11.22 -12.63
N THR A 208 10.93 -10.11 -13.15
CA THR A 208 11.36 -9.55 -14.45
C THR A 208 11.93 -8.13 -14.36
N GLY A 209 11.72 -7.43 -13.24
CA GLY A 209 12.11 -6.03 -13.06
C GLY A 209 11.20 -5.03 -13.75
N GLN A 210 10.25 -5.50 -14.57
CA GLN A 210 9.36 -4.67 -15.39
C GLN A 210 7.90 -5.00 -15.10
N PRO A 211 6.97 -4.05 -15.27
CA PRO A 211 5.54 -4.33 -15.19
C PRO A 211 5.08 -5.22 -16.35
N PRO A 212 4.08 -6.10 -16.14
CA PRO A 212 3.55 -6.99 -17.18
C PRO A 212 2.77 -6.22 -18.26
N PHE A 213 2.18 -5.08 -17.89
CA PHE A 213 1.39 -4.23 -18.76
C PHE A 213 1.94 -2.81 -18.72
N MET A 214 2.71 -2.42 -19.73
CA MET A 214 3.20 -1.05 -19.90
C MET A 214 3.48 -0.79 -21.36
N GLU A 215 2.64 0.04 -21.97
CA GLU A 215 2.75 0.43 -23.37
C GLU A 215 2.95 1.95 -23.49
N ALA A 216 3.13 2.43 -24.72
CA ALA A 216 3.41 3.84 -24.99
C ALA A 216 2.28 4.80 -24.56
N ASN A 217 1.05 4.29 -24.44
CA ASN A 217 -0.10 5.07 -23.96
C ASN A 217 -1.08 4.22 -23.13
N ASP A 218 -1.93 4.92 -22.37
CA ASP A 218 -2.91 4.30 -21.48
C ASP A 218 -3.92 3.41 -22.22
N SER A 219 -4.28 3.74 -23.46
CA SER A 219 -5.25 2.96 -24.24
C SER A 219 -4.68 1.60 -24.65
N GLU A 220 -3.41 1.56 -25.06
CA GLU A 220 -2.72 0.31 -25.38
C GLU A 220 -2.49 -0.53 -24.12
N THR A 221 -2.08 0.11 -23.03
CA THR A 221 -1.90 -0.56 -21.72
C THR A 221 -3.22 -1.18 -21.26
N LEU A 222 -4.33 -0.43 -21.37
CA LEU A 222 -5.67 -0.95 -21.08
C LEU A 222 -5.99 -2.17 -21.95
N SER A 223 -5.71 -2.12 -23.26
CA SER A 223 -5.94 -3.27 -24.15
C SER A 223 -5.15 -4.51 -23.72
N MET A 224 -3.89 -4.35 -23.31
CA MET A 224 -3.07 -5.46 -22.83
C MET A 224 -3.62 -6.06 -21.53
N ILE A 225 -4.09 -5.22 -20.60
CA ILE A 225 -4.75 -5.64 -19.37
C ILE A 225 -6.03 -6.44 -19.69
N MET A 226 -6.88 -5.88 -20.56
CA MET A 226 -8.16 -6.51 -20.92
C MET A 226 -7.98 -7.85 -21.65
N ASP A 227 -6.94 -7.95 -22.50
CA ASP A 227 -6.61 -9.18 -23.21
C ASP A 227 -5.73 -10.15 -22.38
N CYS A 228 -5.28 -9.74 -21.19
CA CYS A 228 -4.31 -10.44 -20.35
C CYS A 228 -3.05 -10.86 -21.13
N LYS A 229 -2.52 -9.95 -21.95
CA LYS A 229 -1.32 -10.17 -22.77
C LYS A 229 -0.08 -9.63 -22.09
N TYR A 230 0.82 -10.52 -21.71
CA TYR A 230 2.15 -10.21 -21.17
C TYR A 230 3.16 -11.24 -21.70
N ASN A 231 4.45 -10.90 -21.65
CA ASN A 231 5.52 -11.75 -22.15
C ASN A 231 6.35 -12.32 -21.01
N LEU A 232 6.60 -13.62 -21.01
CA LEU A 232 7.49 -14.24 -20.03
C LEU A 232 8.93 -14.28 -20.58
N PRO A 233 9.91 -13.68 -19.89
CA PRO A 233 11.30 -13.78 -20.31
C PRO A 233 11.81 -15.24 -20.27
N PRO A 234 12.63 -15.66 -21.25
CA PRO A 234 13.06 -17.06 -21.38
C PRO A 234 13.95 -17.54 -20.23
N GLN A 235 14.50 -16.64 -19.42
CA GLN A 235 15.32 -16.97 -18.25
C GLN A 235 14.54 -17.46 -17.03
N LEU A 236 13.21 -17.30 -17.01
CA LEU A 236 12.37 -17.76 -15.91
C LEU A 236 12.25 -19.28 -15.91
N SER A 237 12.25 -19.87 -14.70
CA SER A 237 12.07 -21.30 -14.50
C SER A 237 10.70 -21.76 -14.99
N SER A 238 10.60 -23.03 -15.38
CA SER A 238 9.32 -23.65 -15.77
C SER A 238 8.27 -23.51 -14.66
N SER A 239 8.69 -23.64 -13.40
CA SER A 239 7.80 -23.46 -12.23
C SER A 239 7.30 -22.03 -12.02
N CYS A 240 7.98 -21.02 -12.56
CA CYS A 240 7.51 -19.63 -12.53
C CYS A 240 6.58 -19.32 -13.72
N ASN A 241 6.68 -20.11 -14.80
CA ASN A 241 5.92 -19.91 -16.04
C ASN A 241 4.58 -20.66 -16.09
N GLU A 242 4.37 -21.64 -15.19
CA GLU A 242 3.15 -22.45 -15.06
C GLU A 242 2.18 -21.91 -14.00
#